data_AF-A0A143PAE8-F1
#
_entry.id   AF-A0A143PAE8-F1
#
_cell.length_a   1.000
_cell.length_b   1.000
_cell.length_c   1.000
_cell.angle_alpha   90.00
_cell.angle_beta   90.00
_cell.angle_gamma   90.00
#
_symmetry.space_group_name_H-M   'P 1'
#
loop_
_entity.id
_entity.type
_entity.pdbx_description
1 polymer ?
#
loop_
_entity_poly.entity_id
_entity_poly.type
_entity_poly.pdbx_seq_one_letter_code
_entity_poly.pdbx_strand_id
1 'polypeptide(L)'
;MLIYIIINILIIISAIAIDMWLHTSHQLRLSTLLIALTINSVINIWVIGKYDFISFSIIAFILIWTVLALLTDWKLHPVVFETQKFAAFIIFTLMSVSFFIIFNTSEDSYYMSIPYLSPVFFLMGASLLFLSIFQNSDVEKNNSSLRLRNKMTIGTVLIVLSFMIMTLLTPFWYIFVIIYLILIAFILWMKIF
;
A
#
# COMPACT_ATOMS: atom_id res chain seq x y z
N MET A 1 -17.03 -5.46 15.93
CA MET A 1 -16.45 -4.41 15.06
C MET A 1 -15.31 -3.67 15.74
N LEU A 2 -15.53 -3.02 16.89
CA LEU A 2 -14.52 -2.18 17.56
C LEU A 2 -13.23 -2.94 17.97
N ILE A 3 -13.36 -4.18 18.49
CA ILE A 3 -12.22 -5.03 18.85
C ILE A 3 -11.30 -5.28 17.64
N TYR A 4 -11.86 -5.54 16.46
CA TYR A 4 -11.06 -5.78 15.25
C TYR A 4 -10.37 -4.51 14.73
N ILE A 5 -11.00 -3.35 14.91
CA ILE A 5 -10.35 -2.07 14.63
C ILE A 5 -9.15 -1.86 15.56
N ILE A 6 -9.30 -2.16 16.86
CA ILE A 6 -8.20 -2.09 17.83
C ILE A 6 -7.07 -3.05 17.45
N ILE A 7 -7.39 -4.29 17.05
CA ILE A 7 -6.39 -5.28 16.61
C ILE A 7 -5.61 -4.76 15.40
N ASN A 8 -6.30 -4.20 14.38
CA ASN A 8 -5.65 -3.63 13.21
C ASN A 8 -4.67 -2.50 13.58
N ILE A 9 -5.07 -1.61 14.49
CA ILE A 9 -4.22 -0.51 14.99
C ILE A 9 -3.01 -1.07 15.76
N LEU A 10 -3.22 -2.05 16.65
CA LEU A 10 -2.15 -2.66 17.43
C LEU A 10 -1.10 -3.33 16.55
N ILE A 11 -1.50 -4.01 15.48
CA ILE A 11 -0.57 -4.65 14.55
C ILE A 11 0.33 -3.61 13.88
N ILE A 12 -0.22 -2.47 13.45
CA ILE A 12 0.58 -1.38 12.85
C ILE A 12 1.54 -0.76 13.86
N ILE A 13 1.05 -0.47 15.08
CA ILE A 13 1.89 0.05 16.17
C ILE A 13 3.04 -0.91 16.45
N SER A 14 2.75 -2.22 16.53
CA SER A 14 3.76 -3.24 16.79
C SER A 14 4.80 -3.32 15.67
N ALA A 15 4.37 -3.27 14.41
CA ALA A 15 5.28 -3.31 13.26
C ALA A 15 6.22 -2.09 13.23
N ILE A 16 5.69 -0.89 13.51
CA ILE A 16 6.49 0.33 13.58
C ILE A 16 7.46 0.29 14.76
N ALA A 17 7.00 -0.15 15.93
CA ALA A 17 7.84 -0.26 17.12
C ALA A 17 9.00 -1.25 16.90
N ILE A 18 8.73 -2.39 16.25
CA ILE A 18 9.74 -3.38 15.88
C ILE A 18 10.74 -2.78 14.89
N ASP A 19 10.28 -2.07 13.86
CA ASP A 19 11.17 -1.47 12.86
C ASP A 19 12.08 -0.40 13.48
N MET A 20 11.52 0.47 14.32
CA MET A 20 12.27 1.50 15.05
C MET A 20 13.25 0.91 16.08
N TRP A 21 13.00 -0.30 16.57
CA TRP A 21 13.90 -1.00 17.49
C TRP A 21 15.05 -1.70 16.76
N LEU A 22 14.77 -2.32 15.61
CA LEU A 22 15.77 -3.06 14.82
C LEU A 22 16.66 -2.15 13.97
N HIS A 23 16.09 -1.10 13.39
CA HIS A 23 16.79 -0.11 12.59
C HIS A 23 16.84 1.18 13.39
N THR A 24 18.04 1.73 13.58
CA THR A 24 18.30 2.99 14.31
C THR A 24 17.10 3.93 14.22
N SER A 25 16.58 4.38 15.38
CA SER A 25 15.27 5.03 15.67
C SER A 25 14.75 6.11 14.72
N HIS A 26 15.55 6.49 13.72
CA HIS A 26 15.33 7.57 12.79
C HIS A 26 14.66 7.12 11.47
N GLN A 27 14.51 5.83 11.20
CA GLN A 27 14.05 5.34 9.90
C GLN A 27 12.80 4.44 10.03
N LEU A 28 11.74 4.76 9.27
CA LEU A 28 10.54 3.93 9.15
C LEU A 28 10.41 3.49 7.70
N ARG A 29 10.40 2.19 7.42
CA ARG A 29 10.39 1.67 6.05
C ARG A 29 8.98 1.49 5.50
N LEU A 30 8.81 1.78 4.21
CA LEU A 30 7.56 1.49 3.49
C LEU A 30 7.24 -0.01 3.48
N SER A 31 8.26 -0.86 3.31
CA SER A 31 8.11 -2.32 3.35
C SER A 31 7.52 -2.81 4.67
N THR A 32 7.96 -2.28 5.81
CA THR A 32 7.43 -2.62 7.14
C THR A 32 5.94 -2.28 7.26
N LEU A 33 5.54 -1.09 6.81
CA LEU A 33 4.13 -0.70 6.82
C LEU A 33 3.27 -1.59 5.91
N LEU A 34 3.78 -1.94 4.73
CA LEU A 34 3.09 -2.83 3.79
C LEU A 34 3.00 -4.27 4.31
N ILE A 35 4.02 -4.76 5.03
CA ILE A 35 3.96 -6.04 5.75
C ILE A 35 2.83 -6.01 6.78
N ALA A 36 2.76 -4.96 7.60
CA ALA A 36 1.70 -4.81 8.60
C ALA A 36 0.30 -4.80 7.96
N LEU A 37 0.14 -4.05 6.85
CA LEU A 37 -1.11 -4.04 6.08
C LEU A 37 -1.47 -5.41 5.51
N THR A 38 -0.49 -6.16 5.01
CA THR A 38 -0.71 -7.49 4.44
C THR A 38 -1.16 -8.47 5.53
N ILE A 39 -0.47 -8.49 6.67
CA ILE A 39 -0.86 -9.31 7.83
C ILE A 39 -2.30 -8.97 8.26
N ASN A 40 -2.60 -7.69 8.43
CA ASN A 40 -3.94 -7.23 8.77
C ASN A 40 -4.98 -7.67 7.75
N SER A 41 -4.70 -7.51 6.45
CA SER A 41 -5.63 -7.89 5.38
C SER A 41 -5.92 -9.39 5.38
N VAL A 42 -4.89 -10.23 5.60
CA VAL A 42 -5.05 -11.68 5.70
C VAL A 42 -5.87 -12.06 6.94
N ILE A 43 -5.61 -11.46 8.10
CA ILE A 43 -6.42 -11.73 9.31
C ILE A 43 -7.87 -11.29 9.09
N ASN A 44 -8.08 -10.10 8.51
CA ASN A 44 -9.40 -9.52 8.31
C ASN A 44 -10.29 -10.40 7.41
N ILE A 45 -9.76 -10.96 6.31
CA ILE A 45 -10.59 -11.83 5.44
C ILE A 45 -11.02 -13.12 6.15
N TRP A 46 -10.16 -13.71 6.98
CA TRP A 46 -10.50 -14.89 7.77
C TRP A 46 -11.55 -14.58 8.84
N VAL A 47 -11.46 -13.40 9.46
CA VAL A 47 -12.40 -12.95 10.50
C VAL A 47 -13.77 -12.62 9.90
N ILE A 48 -13.80 -11.93 8.76
CA ILE A 48 -15.04 -11.47 8.13
C ILE A 48 -15.74 -12.63 7.40
N GLY A 49 -14.97 -13.57 6.83
CA GLY A 49 -15.49 -14.76 6.15
C GLY A 49 -16.19 -14.45 4.81
N LYS A 50 -15.97 -13.25 4.25
CA LYS A 50 -16.47 -12.84 2.94
C LYS A 50 -15.36 -12.98 1.90
N TYR A 51 -15.63 -13.76 0.86
CA TYR A 51 -14.63 -14.22 -0.11
C TYR A 51 -15.05 -13.82 -1.54
N ASP A 52 -15.06 -12.53 -1.80
CA ASP A 52 -15.45 -11.97 -3.09
C ASP A 52 -14.24 -11.46 -3.89
N PHE A 53 -14.50 -11.07 -5.13
CA PHE A 53 -13.47 -10.57 -6.04
C PHE A 53 -12.71 -9.37 -5.46
N ILE A 54 -13.41 -8.45 -4.79
CA ILE A 54 -12.81 -7.24 -4.20
C ILE A 54 -11.83 -7.64 -3.10
N SER A 55 -12.27 -8.47 -2.14
CA SER A 55 -11.43 -8.85 -1.00
C SER A 55 -10.19 -9.64 -1.45
N PHE A 56 -10.35 -10.62 -2.33
CA PHE A 56 -9.22 -11.37 -2.87
C PHE A 56 -8.26 -10.50 -3.67
N SER A 57 -8.78 -9.60 -4.51
CA SER A 57 -7.94 -8.73 -5.34
C SER A 57 -7.14 -7.74 -4.49
N ILE A 58 -7.74 -7.11 -3.48
CA ILE A 58 -7.05 -6.20 -2.56
C ILE A 58 -5.92 -6.94 -1.83
N ILE A 59 -6.17 -8.16 -1.36
CA ILE A 59 -5.14 -8.98 -0.69
C ILE A 59 -4.01 -9.34 -1.66
N ALA A 60 -4.34 -9.75 -2.89
CA ALA A 60 -3.33 -10.04 -3.90
C ALA A 60 -2.49 -8.81 -4.22
N PHE A 61 -3.12 -7.64 -4.38
CA PHE A 61 -2.43 -6.40 -4.68
C PHE A 61 -1.50 -5.96 -3.55
N ILE A 62 -1.95 -6.00 -2.29
CA ILE A 62 -1.11 -5.60 -1.16
C ILE A 62 0.05 -6.57 -0.96
N LEU A 63 -0.17 -7.88 -1.18
CA LEU A 63 0.88 -8.89 -1.10
C LEU A 63 1.94 -8.66 -2.18
N ILE A 64 1.53 -8.52 -3.45
CA ILE A 64 2.45 -8.24 -4.56
C ILE A 64 3.20 -6.92 -4.33
N TRP A 65 2.51 -5.87 -3.87
CA TRP A 65 3.14 -4.59 -3.59
C TRP A 65 4.16 -4.70 -2.44
N THR A 66 3.86 -5.46 -1.41
CA THR A 66 4.79 -5.75 -0.30
C THR A 66 6.05 -6.46 -0.80
N VAL A 67 5.90 -7.47 -1.67
CA VAL A 67 7.03 -8.17 -2.28
C VAL A 67 7.88 -7.20 -3.11
N LEU A 68 7.25 -6.34 -3.93
CA LEU A 68 7.96 -5.33 -4.71
C LEU A 68 8.71 -4.32 -3.83
N ALA A 69 8.12 -3.91 -2.70
CA ALA A 69 8.76 -3.01 -1.74
C ALA A 69 9.97 -3.69 -1.08
N LEU A 70 9.85 -4.96 -0.67
CA LEU A 70 10.99 -5.72 -0.12
C LEU A 70 12.11 -5.93 -1.15
N LEU A 71 11.75 -6.20 -2.41
CA LEU A 71 12.74 -6.29 -3.50
C LEU A 71 13.44 -4.96 -3.75
N THR A 72 12.71 -3.85 -3.62
CA THR A 72 13.28 -2.50 -3.73
C THR A 72 14.29 -2.24 -2.63
N ASP A 73 13.93 -2.55 -1.39
CA ASP A 73 14.82 -2.40 -0.23
C ASP A 73 16.09 -3.24 -0.37
N TRP A 74 15.98 -4.44 -0.96
CA TRP A 74 17.13 -5.34 -1.14
C TRP A 74 18.06 -4.91 -2.28
N LYS A 75 17.53 -4.48 -3.43
CA LYS A 75 18.33 -4.21 -4.65
C LYS A 75 18.79 -2.76 -4.80
N LEU A 76 18.01 -1.80 -4.33
CA LEU A 76 18.28 -0.38 -4.54
C LEU A 76 18.73 0.25 -3.21
N HIS A 77 17.79 0.84 -2.51
CA HIS A 77 17.96 1.36 -1.16
C HIS A 77 16.61 1.28 -0.46
N PRO A 78 16.61 1.10 0.88
CA PRO A 78 15.38 1.04 1.63
C PRO A 78 14.59 2.33 1.47
N VAL A 79 13.29 2.18 1.24
CA VAL A 79 12.38 3.30 1.09
C VAL A 79 11.98 3.80 2.48
N VAL A 80 12.58 4.91 2.93
CA VAL A 80 12.51 5.36 4.33
C VAL A 80 11.76 6.69 4.49
N PHE A 81 10.90 6.77 5.50
CA PHE A 81 10.30 7.99 6.00
C PHE A 81 11.13 8.56 7.18
N GLU A 82 11.93 9.59 6.93
CA GLU A 82 12.78 10.19 7.98
C GLU A 82 12.04 11.28 8.79
N THR A 83 11.32 12.18 8.12
CA THR A 83 10.78 13.41 8.74
C THR A 83 9.33 13.31 9.21
N GLN A 84 8.49 12.53 8.53
CA GLN A 84 7.02 12.54 8.70
C GLN A 84 6.46 11.16 9.13
N LYS A 85 7.11 10.51 10.10
CA LYS A 85 6.72 9.16 10.57
C LYS A 85 5.31 9.10 11.15
N PHE A 86 4.92 10.15 11.88
CA PHE A 86 3.59 10.23 12.49
C PHE A 86 2.49 10.33 11.43
N ALA A 87 2.72 11.10 10.36
CA ALA A 87 1.79 11.18 9.24
C ALA A 87 1.68 9.84 8.51
N ALA A 88 2.81 9.16 8.26
CA ALA A 88 2.81 7.81 7.69
C ALA A 88 2.02 6.83 8.57
N PHE A 89 2.23 6.87 9.90
CA PHE A 89 1.47 6.05 10.83
C PHE A 89 -0.04 6.26 10.72
N ILE A 90 -0.50 7.52 10.74
CA ILE A 90 -1.93 7.83 10.63
C ILE A 90 -2.50 7.32 9.31
N ILE A 91 -1.85 7.62 8.19
CA ILE A 91 -2.36 7.28 6.85
C ILE A 91 -2.45 5.76 6.66
N PHE A 92 -1.42 5.02 7.05
CA PHE A 92 -1.42 3.56 6.93
C PHE A 92 -2.39 2.90 7.91
N THR A 93 -2.61 3.50 9.09
CA THR A 93 -3.67 3.06 10.01
C THR A 93 -5.05 3.25 9.41
N LEU A 94 -5.32 4.43 8.82
CA LEU A 94 -6.57 4.69 8.10
C LEU A 94 -6.79 3.72 6.95
N MET A 95 -5.74 3.42 6.18
CA MET A 95 -5.80 2.42 5.10
C MET A 95 -6.13 1.02 5.62
N SER A 96 -5.50 0.59 6.72
CA SER A 96 -5.77 -0.73 7.31
C SER A 96 -7.20 -0.86 7.82
N VAL A 97 -7.70 0.16 8.51
CA VAL A 97 -9.09 0.17 8.99
C VAL A 97 -10.06 0.21 7.80
N SER A 98 -9.69 0.92 6.73
CA SER A 98 -10.48 0.95 5.50
C SER A 98 -10.63 -0.44 4.89
N PHE A 99 -9.55 -1.24 4.81
CA PHE A 99 -9.64 -2.62 4.31
C PHE A 99 -10.62 -3.48 5.10
N PHE A 100 -10.61 -3.38 6.43
CA PHE A 100 -11.58 -4.09 7.27
C PHE A 100 -13.04 -3.70 6.93
N ILE A 101 -13.31 -2.40 6.75
CA ILE A 101 -14.65 -1.92 6.39
C ILE A 101 -15.02 -2.41 4.98
N ILE A 102 -14.11 -2.26 4.01
CA ILE A 102 -14.32 -2.67 2.62
C ILE A 102 -14.71 -4.14 2.55
N PHE A 103 -13.93 -5.04 3.16
CA PHE A 103 -14.21 -6.48 3.15
C PHE A 103 -15.56 -6.82 3.79
N ASN A 104 -16.00 -6.05 4.79
CA ASN A 104 -17.30 -6.27 5.42
C ASN A 104 -18.48 -5.85 4.51
N THR A 105 -18.26 -4.83 3.67
CA THR A 105 -19.28 -4.20 2.82
C THR A 105 -19.17 -4.53 1.33
N SER A 106 -18.23 -5.39 0.94
CA SER A 106 -17.84 -5.57 -0.46
C SER A 106 -18.93 -6.24 -1.32
N GLU A 107 -19.76 -7.09 -0.71
CA GLU A 107 -20.92 -7.73 -1.34
C GLU A 107 -22.01 -6.72 -1.73
N ASP A 108 -22.10 -5.58 -1.06
CA ASP A 108 -23.09 -4.53 -1.29
C ASP A 108 -22.66 -3.53 -2.36
N SER A 109 -21.69 -3.90 -3.21
CA SER A 109 -21.20 -3.05 -4.30
C SER A 109 -22.26 -2.85 -5.39
N TYR A 110 -22.58 -1.59 -5.71
CA TYR A 110 -23.65 -1.24 -6.65
C TYR A 110 -23.37 -1.67 -8.09
N TYR A 111 -22.09 -1.68 -8.50
CA TYR A 111 -21.66 -2.06 -9.85
C TYR A 111 -20.31 -2.78 -9.81
N MET A 112 -20.35 -4.10 -9.98
CA MET A 112 -19.14 -4.93 -9.99
C MET A 112 -18.21 -4.67 -11.20
N SER A 113 -18.65 -3.97 -12.24
CA SER A 113 -17.87 -3.73 -13.47
C SER A 113 -16.64 -2.84 -13.27
N ILE A 114 -16.71 -1.83 -12.40
CA ILE A 114 -15.59 -0.88 -12.16
C ILE A 114 -14.43 -1.54 -11.42
N PRO A 115 -14.65 -2.33 -10.35
CA PRO A 115 -13.62 -3.15 -9.72
C PRO A 115 -12.77 -3.97 -10.70
N TYR A 116 -13.33 -4.48 -11.80
CA TYR A 116 -12.58 -5.25 -12.80
C TYR A 116 -11.59 -4.43 -13.64
N LEU A 117 -11.70 -3.09 -13.66
CA LEU A 117 -10.72 -2.21 -14.29
C LEU A 117 -9.44 -2.07 -13.43
N SER A 118 -9.58 -2.21 -12.12
CA SER A 118 -8.50 -2.01 -11.15
C SER A 118 -7.26 -2.90 -11.39
N PRO A 119 -7.38 -4.22 -11.68
CA PRO A 119 -6.24 -5.06 -12.04
C PRO A 119 -5.36 -4.51 -13.16
N VAL A 120 -5.93 -3.81 -14.15
CA VAL A 120 -5.17 -3.23 -15.26
C VAL A 120 -4.22 -2.14 -14.75
N PHE A 121 -4.73 -1.22 -13.93
CA PHE A 121 -3.92 -0.17 -13.31
C PHE A 121 -2.87 -0.75 -12.36
N PHE A 122 -3.25 -1.79 -11.61
CA PHE A 122 -2.33 -2.47 -10.71
C PHE A 122 -1.16 -3.09 -11.47
N LEU A 123 -1.43 -3.88 -12.51
CA LEU A 123 -0.40 -4.52 -13.34
C LEU A 123 0.49 -3.49 -14.04
N MET A 124 -0.07 -2.38 -14.52
CA MET A 124 0.71 -1.29 -15.10
C MET A 124 1.66 -0.63 -14.06
N GLY A 125 1.17 -0.36 -12.85
CA GLY A 125 1.99 0.18 -11.77
C GLY A 125 3.07 -0.78 -11.28
N ALA A 126 2.69 -2.05 -11.07
CA ALA A 126 3.59 -3.11 -10.62
C ALA A 126 4.69 -3.42 -11.65
N SER A 127 4.35 -3.47 -12.94
CA SER A 127 5.33 -3.67 -14.01
C SER A 127 6.33 -2.51 -14.11
N LEU A 128 5.87 -1.26 -13.97
CA LEU A 128 6.77 -0.09 -13.93
C LEU A 128 7.74 -0.15 -12.75
N LEU A 129 7.25 -0.50 -11.55
CA LEU A 129 8.11 -0.71 -10.39
C LEU A 129 9.10 -1.85 -10.62
N PHE A 130 8.63 -3.00 -11.09
CA PHE A 130 9.47 -4.14 -11.38
C PHE A 130 10.58 -3.79 -12.39
N LEU A 131 10.22 -3.15 -13.51
CA LEU A 131 11.20 -2.70 -14.51
C LEU A 131 12.21 -1.72 -13.93
N SER A 132 11.77 -0.79 -13.08
CA SER A 132 12.70 0.15 -12.42
C SER A 132 13.70 -0.55 -11.49
N ILE A 133 13.26 -1.57 -10.75
CA ILE A 133 14.13 -2.33 -9.83
C ILE A 133 15.17 -3.13 -10.61
N PHE A 134 14.79 -3.78 -11.71
CA PHE A 134 15.67 -4.70 -12.44
C PHE A 134 16.50 -4.05 -13.55
N GLN A 135 16.04 -2.98 -14.19
CA GLN A 135 16.85 -2.31 -15.22
C GLN A 135 18.01 -1.49 -14.63
N ASN A 136 17.93 -1.15 -13.34
CA ASN A 136 18.91 -0.27 -12.70
C ASN A 136 19.98 -1.03 -11.90
N SER A 137 19.90 -2.36 -11.77
CA SER A 137 21.00 -3.15 -11.19
C SER A 137 22.27 -3.11 -12.04
N ASP A 138 22.14 -2.77 -13.33
CA ASP A 138 23.20 -2.95 -14.32
C ASP A 138 23.82 -1.61 -14.80
N VAL A 139 23.22 -0.46 -14.45
CA VAL A 139 23.63 0.86 -14.97
C VAL A 139 24.17 1.73 -13.84
N GLU A 140 25.49 1.76 -13.69
CA GLU A 140 26.18 2.60 -12.72
C GLU A 140 25.88 4.11 -12.88
N LYS A 141 25.70 4.75 -11.71
CA LYS A 141 26.13 6.11 -11.33
C LYS A 141 26.39 7.11 -12.47
N ASN A 142 25.39 7.92 -12.84
CA ASN A 142 25.56 9.38 -12.66
C ASN A 142 24.36 10.26 -13.08
N ASN A 143 23.43 9.84 -13.94
CA ASN A 143 22.38 10.75 -14.42
C ASN A 143 20.97 10.12 -14.58
N SER A 144 20.80 8.86 -14.18
CA SER A 144 19.53 8.11 -14.30
C SER A 144 18.64 8.16 -13.03
N SER A 145 19.14 8.67 -11.89
CA SER A 145 18.44 8.54 -10.60
C SER A 145 17.10 9.26 -10.57
N LEU A 146 17.00 10.47 -11.15
CA LEU A 146 15.77 11.27 -11.13
C LEU A 146 14.68 10.67 -12.03
N ARG A 147 15.07 10.09 -13.17
CA ARG A 147 14.14 9.40 -14.08
C ARG A 147 13.66 8.08 -13.48
N LEU A 148 14.56 7.34 -12.81
CA LEU A 148 14.24 6.11 -12.11
C LEU A 148 13.24 6.37 -10.98
N ARG A 149 13.57 7.34 -10.13
CA ARG A 149 12.74 7.84 -9.04
C ARG A 149 11.35 8.22 -9.50
N ASN A 150 11.25 8.98 -10.59
CA ASN A 150 9.96 9.33 -11.17
C ASN A 150 9.18 8.10 -11.64
N LYS A 151 9.84 7.11 -12.28
CA LYS A 151 9.18 5.85 -12.68
C LYS A 151 8.68 5.06 -11.47
N MET A 152 9.45 5.00 -10.38
CA MET A 152 9.06 4.32 -9.15
C MET A 152 7.86 5.02 -8.50
N THR A 153 7.92 6.35 -8.36
CA THR A 153 6.82 7.15 -7.83
C THR A 153 5.56 6.97 -8.68
N ILE A 154 5.66 7.07 -10.01
CA ILE A 154 4.52 6.84 -10.93
C ILE A 154 3.95 5.42 -10.75
N GLY A 155 4.81 4.41 -10.65
CA GLY A 155 4.39 3.02 -10.42
C GLY A 155 3.63 2.86 -9.10
N THR A 156 4.14 3.44 -8.00
CA THR A 156 3.42 3.42 -6.71
C THR A 156 2.10 4.18 -6.75
N VAL A 157 2.04 5.33 -7.43
CA VAL A 157 0.80 6.10 -7.58
C VAL A 157 -0.25 5.29 -8.35
N LEU A 158 0.16 4.59 -9.42
CA LEU A 158 -0.75 3.70 -10.18
C LEU A 158 -1.27 2.55 -9.33
N ILE A 159 -0.44 1.98 -8.45
CA ILE A 159 -0.89 0.96 -7.49
C ILE A 159 -1.92 1.54 -6.52
N VAL A 160 -1.67 2.71 -5.92
CA VAL A 160 -2.64 3.35 -5.03
C VAL A 160 -3.95 3.67 -5.77
N LEU A 161 -3.83 4.12 -7.02
CA LEU A 161 -4.98 4.41 -7.88
C LEU A 161 -5.78 3.14 -8.21
N SER A 162 -5.14 1.98 -8.35
CA SER A 162 -5.87 0.71 -8.47
C SER A 162 -6.70 0.39 -7.24
N PHE A 163 -6.19 0.61 -6.02
CA PHE A 163 -7.01 0.42 -4.80
C PHE A 163 -8.20 1.38 -4.78
N MET A 164 -7.99 2.64 -5.17
CA MET A 164 -9.07 3.62 -5.29
C MET A 164 -10.16 3.16 -6.27
N ILE A 165 -9.79 2.71 -7.47
CA ILE A 165 -10.74 2.18 -8.47
C ILE A 165 -11.47 0.94 -7.95
N MET A 166 -10.77 0.04 -7.25
CA MET A 166 -11.36 -1.18 -6.68
C MET A 166 -12.47 -0.86 -5.68
N THR A 167 -12.31 0.23 -4.93
CA THR A 167 -13.29 0.67 -3.91
C THR A 167 -14.35 1.63 -4.44
N LEU A 168 -14.31 1.98 -5.72
CA LEU A 168 -15.28 2.90 -6.29
C LEU A 168 -16.64 2.18 -6.37
N LEU A 169 -17.71 2.86 -5.94
CA LEU A 169 -19.07 2.32 -5.87
C LEU A 169 -19.30 1.19 -4.84
N THR A 170 -18.35 0.92 -3.94
CA THR A 170 -18.68 0.22 -2.69
C THR A 170 -19.46 1.15 -1.75
N PRO A 171 -20.14 0.63 -0.72
CA PRO A 171 -20.60 1.47 0.37
C PRO A 171 -19.45 2.32 0.92
N PHE A 172 -19.73 3.59 1.22
CA PHE A 172 -18.74 4.55 1.72
C PHE A 172 -17.56 4.88 0.77
N TRP A 173 -17.67 4.58 -0.53
CA TRP A 173 -16.60 4.82 -1.51
C TRP A 173 -15.99 6.23 -1.45
N TYR A 174 -16.79 7.27 -1.19
CA TYR A 174 -16.33 8.65 -1.08
C TYR A 174 -15.29 8.86 0.04
N ILE A 175 -15.42 8.13 1.16
CA ILE A 175 -14.45 8.17 2.26
C ILE A 175 -13.14 7.52 1.81
N PHE A 176 -13.21 6.36 1.16
CA PHE A 176 -12.03 5.65 0.67
C PHE A 176 -11.27 6.45 -0.38
N VAL A 177 -11.99 7.11 -1.30
CA VAL A 177 -11.39 8.02 -2.28
C VAL A 177 -10.60 9.13 -1.59
N ILE A 178 -11.15 9.76 -0.55
CA ILE A 178 -10.44 10.81 0.21
C ILE A 178 -9.16 10.24 0.84
N ILE A 179 -9.23 9.05 1.46
CA ILE A 179 -8.08 8.40 2.09
C ILE A 179 -6.98 8.10 1.06
N TYR A 180 -7.33 7.55 -0.10
CA TYR A 180 -6.35 7.25 -1.16
C TYR A 180 -5.77 8.52 -1.79
N LEU A 181 -6.56 9.59 -1.95
CA LEU A 181 -6.05 10.89 -2.40
C LEU A 181 -5.06 11.49 -1.41
N ILE A 182 -5.33 11.39 -0.10
CA ILE A 182 -4.38 11.80 0.94
C ILE A 182 -3.10 10.97 0.85
N LEU A 183 -3.20 9.65 0.64
CA LEU A 183 -2.03 8.78 0.46
C LEU A 183 -1.21 9.18 -0.78
N ILE A 184 -1.85 9.46 -1.92
CA ILE A 184 -1.16 9.94 -3.13
C ILE A 184 -0.46 11.28 -2.85
N ALA A 185 -1.16 12.23 -2.25
CA ALA A 185 -0.59 13.54 -1.90
C ALA A 185 0.62 13.39 -0.95
N PHE A 186 0.52 12.49 0.02
CA PHE A 186 1.61 12.18 0.95
C PHE A 186 2.82 11.56 0.23
N ILE A 187 2.60 10.59 -0.67
CA ILE A 187 3.67 9.98 -1.48
C ILE A 187 4.40 11.03 -2.33
N LEU A 188 3.64 11.92 -2.97
CA LEU A 188 4.19 12.99 -3.80
C LEU A 188 4.93 14.05 -2.97
N TRP A 189 4.41 14.40 -1.80
CA TRP A 189 5.04 15.38 -0.90
C TRP A 189 6.36 14.85 -0.35
N MET A 190 6.37 13.60 0.13
CA MET A 190 7.54 12.99 0.75
C MET A 190 8.66 12.68 -0.24
N LYS A 191 8.38 12.61 -1.54
CA LYS A 191 9.35 12.14 -2.56
C LYS A 191 10.05 10.87 -2.07
N ILE A 192 9.21 9.88 -1.79
CA ILE A 192 9.55 8.63 -1.10
C ILE A 192 10.69 7.85 -1.78
N PHE A 193 10.77 7.96 -3.10
CA PHE A 193 11.87 7.48 -3.92
C PHE A 193 12.72 8.67 -4.32
#